data_AF-A0A942H9B2-F1
#
_entry.id   AF-A0A942H9B2-F1
#
_cell.length_a   1.000
_cell.length_b   1.000
_cell.length_c   1.000
_cell.angle_alpha   90.00
_cell.angle_beta   90.00
_cell.angle_gamma   90.00
#
_symmetry.space_group_name_H-M   'P 1'
#
loop_
_entity.id
_entity.type
_entity.pdbx_description
1 polymer ?
#
loop_
_entity_poly.entity_id
_entity_poly.type
_entity_poly.pdbx_seq_one_letter_code
_entity_poly.pdbx_strand_id
1 'polypeptide(L)'
;MQTFPASGGKWQISTSGGRQLWWRSDGKELYYLSADGKLMAVEVKPGGSFEAGAPRALFDLAPARALGGASSYAVTAAGDRFLFVTAREEAASLQFTVVTNWTAEAKK
;
A
#
# COMPACT_ATOMS: atom_id res chain seq x y z
N MET A 1 25.24 -15.20 -13.91
CA MET A 1 24.91 -15.21 -15.34
C MET A 1 23.79 -14.21 -15.60
N GLN A 2 23.84 -13.45 -16.70
CA GLN A 2 22.64 -12.79 -17.23
C GLN A 2 22.72 -12.62 -18.76
N THR A 3 21.81 -13.31 -19.45
CA THR A 3 21.39 -13.26 -20.86
C THR A 3 20.15 -14.18 -20.98
N PHE A 4 19.20 -14.03 -21.91
CA PHE A 4 18.94 -12.98 -22.91
C PHE A 4 17.40 -12.81 -23.06
N PRO A 5 16.85 -11.60 -23.32
CA PRO A 5 17.54 -10.33 -23.49
C PRO A 5 18.07 -9.81 -22.16
N ALA A 6 19.35 -9.46 -22.12
CA ALA A 6 19.87 -8.57 -21.08
C ALA A 6 19.47 -7.14 -21.49
N SER A 7 18.30 -6.68 -21.04
CA SER A 7 17.62 -5.50 -21.57
C SER A 7 17.85 -4.19 -20.81
N GLY A 8 18.57 -4.20 -19.68
CA GLY A 8 18.78 -2.97 -18.91
C GLY A 8 19.67 -3.13 -17.67
N GLY A 9 20.06 -1.99 -17.12
CA GLY A 9 20.71 -1.89 -15.81
C GLY A 9 19.78 -2.24 -14.65
N LYS A 10 20.31 -2.11 -13.43
CA LYS A 10 19.53 -2.22 -12.19
C LYS A 10 19.56 -0.88 -11.49
N TRP A 11 18.38 -0.33 -11.19
CA TRP A 11 18.23 0.96 -10.54
C TRP A 11 17.54 0.80 -9.19
N GLN A 12 18.09 1.42 -8.16
CA GLN A 12 17.53 1.38 -6.82
C GLN A 12 16.43 2.44 -6.69
N ILE A 13 15.20 1.99 -6.48
CA ILE A 13 14.01 2.85 -6.37
C ILE A 13 13.76 3.30 -4.92
N SER A 14 14.18 2.51 -3.93
CA SER A 14 14.03 2.81 -2.50
C SER A 14 15.25 2.33 -1.70
N THR A 15 15.62 3.10 -0.67
CA THR A 15 16.66 2.76 0.31
C THR A 15 16.08 2.15 1.60
N SER A 16 14.81 2.44 1.91
CA SER A 16 14.09 1.96 3.11
C SER A 16 13.19 0.75 2.83
N GLY A 17 13.36 0.10 1.68
CA GLY A 17 12.54 -1.02 1.23
C GLY A 17 11.22 -0.60 0.59
N GLY A 18 10.46 -1.58 0.10
CA GLY A 18 9.19 -1.34 -0.58
C GLY A 18 8.55 -2.64 -1.07
N ARG A 19 7.25 -2.61 -1.33
CA ARG A 19 6.44 -3.74 -1.84
C ARG A 19 5.20 -3.24 -2.57
N GLN A 20 4.48 -4.13 -3.25
CA GLN A 20 3.31 -3.80 -4.08
C GLN A 20 3.62 -2.66 -5.07
N LEU A 21 4.57 -2.91 -5.97
CA LEU A 21 4.93 -1.95 -7.03
C LEU A 21 3.86 -1.90 -8.11
N TRP A 22 3.53 -0.69 -8.57
CA TRP A 22 2.69 -0.44 -9.73
C TRP A 22 3.31 0.63 -10.62
N TRP A 23 3.27 0.42 -11.93
CA TRP A 23 3.64 1.42 -12.93
C TRP A 23 2.41 2.20 -13.39
N ARG A 24 2.56 3.53 -13.54
CA ARG A 24 1.59 4.33 -14.30
C ARG A 24 1.67 3.96 -15.77
N SER A 25 0.54 4.01 -16.48
CA SER A 25 0.43 3.50 -17.87
C SER A 25 1.33 4.20 -18.89
N ASP A 26 1.82 5.40 -18.59
CA ASP A 26 2.75 6.15 -19.45
C ASP A 26 4.24 5.91 -19.12
N GLY A 27 4.53 5.07 -18.12
CA GLY A 27 5.89 4.74 -17.68
C GLY A 27 6.65 5.86 -16.95
N LYS A 28 6.00 7.01 -16.66
CA LYS A 28 6.66 8.18 -16.06
C LYS A 28 6.54 8.25 -14.54
N GLU A 29 5.81 7.33 -13.92
CA GLU A 29 5.67 7.30 -12.47
C GLU A 29 5.49 5.85 -11.98
N LEU A 30 6.07 5.57 -10.81
CA LEU A 30 6.05 4.28 -10.14
C LEU A 30 5.53 4.49 -8.71
N TYR A 31 4.58 3.65 -8.31
CA TYR A 31 3.99 3.64 -6.98
C TYR A 31 4.45 2.41 -6.19
N TYR A 32 4.71 2.56 -4.90
CA TYR A 32 5.02 1.44 -4.00
C TYR A 32 4.61 1.71 -2.56
N LEU A 33 4.30 0.65 -1.81
CA LEU A 33 4.09 0.73 -0.37
C LEU A 33 5.43 0.60 0.36
N SER A 34 5.80 1.60 1.16
CA SER A 34 7.03 1.60 1.96
C SER A 34 7.00 0.61 3.13
N ALA A 35 8.15 0.40 3.78
CA ALA A 35 8.24 -0.45 4.96
C ALA A 35 7.44 0.07 6.16
N ASP A 36 7.31 1.40 6.31
CA ASP A 36 6.49 2.05 7.34
C ASP A 36 5.00 2.17 6.95
N GLY A 37 4.61 1.77 5.73
CA GLY A 37 3.21 1.67 5.32
C GLY A 37 2.63 2.90 4.60
N LYS A 38 3.48 3.82 4.14
CA LYS A 38 3.07 4.94 3.29
C LYS A 38 3.03 4.51 1.83
N LEU A 39 2.06 5.01 1.08
CA LEU A 39 2.07 4.91 -0.38
C LEU A 39 2.99 5.99 -0.92
N MET A 40 4.04 5.57 -1.62
CA MET A 40 5.08 6.40 -2.19
C MET A 40 4.92 6.48 -3.72
N ALA A 41 5.24 7.64 -4.29
CA ALA A 41 5.40 7.85 -5.73
C ALA A 41 6.84 8.20 -6.07
N VAL A 42 7.30 7.73 -7.23
CA VAL A 42 8.63 8.00 -7.79
C VAL A 42 8.44 8.41 -9.23
N GLU A 43 8.79 9.66 -9.55
CA GLU A 43 8.85 10.12 -10.93
C GLU A 43 9.97 9.39 -11.68
N VAL A 44 9.72 8.99 -12.92
CA VAL A 44 10.68 8.34 -13.80
C VAL A 44 10.82 9.19 -15.04
N LYS A 45 12.02 9.76 -15.23
CA LYS A 45 12.24 10.72 -16.32
C LYS A 45 12.36 10.00 -17.66
N PRO A 46 11.66 10.45 -18.71
CA PRO A 46 11.83 9.92 -20.06
C PRO A 46 13.20 10.33 -20.62
N GLY A 47 13.94 9.39 -21.20
CA GLY A 47 15.26 9.65 -21.78
C GLY A 47 15.94 8.40 -22.32
N GLY A 48 17.16 8.55 -22.84
CA GLY A 48 17.98 7.44 -23.34
C GLY A 48 18.54 6.50 -22.25
N SER A 49 18.39 6.87 -20.98
CA SER A 49 18.70 6.06 -19.81
C SER A 49 17.62 6.24 -18.76
N PHE A 50 17.33 5.18 -18.01
CA PHE A 50 16.40 5.23 -16.89
C PHE A 50 16.95 6.11 -15.75
N GLU A 51 16.16 7.10 -15.31
CA GLU A 51 16.44 7.91 -14.14
C GLU A 51 15.17 7.99 -13.27
N ALA A 52 15.31 7.60 -11.99
CA ALA A 52 14.25 7.72 -10.99
C ALA A 52 14.52 8.92 -10.07
N GLY A 53 13.48 9.70 -9.79
CA GLY A 53 13.52 10.79 -8.82
C GLY A 53 13.53 10.32 -7.37
N ALA A 54 13.53 11.27 -6.44
CA ALA A 54 13.41 10.97 -5.02
C ALA A 54 11.98 10.49 -4.68
N PRO A 55 11.80 9.40 -3.91
CA PRO A 55 10.47 8.95 -3.48
C PRO A 55 9.74 9.99 -2.62
N ARG A 56 8.50 10.29 -2.98
CA ARG A 56 7.61 11.23 -2.28
C ARG A 56 6.38 10.50 -1.76
N ALA A 57 6.01 10.74 -0.50
CA ALA A 57 4.79 10.18 0.07
C ALA A 57 3.54 10.80 -0.59
N LEU A 58 2.52 9.97 -0.83
CA LEU A 58 1.18 10.37 -1.26
C LEU A 58 0.18 10.27 -0.10
N PHE A 59 0.15 9.12 0.57
CA PHE A 59 -0.83 8.80 1.62
C PHE A 59 -0.21 7.93 2.71
N ASP A 60 -0.72 8.01 3.94
CA ASP A 60 -0.35 7.10 5.01
C ASP A 60 -1.40 5.97 5.13
N LEU A 61 -0.97 4.73 4.85
CA LEU A 61 -1.80 3.52 4.94
C LEU A 61 -1.37 2.65 6.14
N ALA A 62 -0.51 3.14 7.03
CA ALA A 62 -0.07 2.39 8.21
C ALA A 62 -1.24 1.95 9.12
N PRO A 63 -2.29 2.77 9.38
CA PRO A 63 -3.46 2.33 10.15
C PRO A 63 -4.25 1.20 9.47
N ALA A 64 -4.31 1.20 8.14
CA ALA A 64 -4.99 0.18 7.35
C ALA A 64 -4.21 -1.15 7.26
N ARG A 65 -2.89 -1.12 7.51
CA ARG A 65 -1.97 -2.23 7.24
C ARG A 65 -2.25 -3.49 8.07
N ALA A 66 -3.04 -3.37 9.14
CA ALA A 66 -3.51 -4.49 9.97
C ALA A 66 -4.52 -5.42 9.26
N LEU A 67 -5.15 -4.98 8.16
CA LEU A 67 -6.25 -5.70 7.51
C LEU A 67 -5.82 -6.85 6.57
N GLY A 68 -4.52 -7.17 6.49
CA GLY A 68 -4.03 -8.47 6.01
C GLY A 68 -4.18 -8.83 4.52
N GLY A 69 -4.71 -7.94 3.67
CA GLY A 69 -4.94 -8.21 2.25
C GLY A 69 -3.68 -8.28 1.37
N ALA A 70 -3.73 -9.08 0.29
CA ALA A 70 -2.64 -9.27 -0.66
C ALA A 70 -2.25 -7.97 -1.42
N SER A 71 -3.23 -7.10 -1.67
CA SER A 71 -3.05 -5.76 -2.23
C SER A 71 -3.59 -4.73 -1.24
N SER A 72 -2.73 -3.82 -0.76
CA SER A 72 -3.12 -2.80 0.22
C SER A 72 -3.70 -1.55 -0.45
N TYR A 73 -3.50 -1.40 -1.77
CA TYR A 73 -4.08 -0.36 -2.61
C TYR A 73 -4.25 -0.85 -4.05
N ALA A 74 -5.05 -0.10 -4.81
CA ALA A 74 -5.12 -0.11 -6.27
C ALA A 74 -5.03 1.33 -6.79
N VAL A 75 -4.60 1.49 -8.04
CA VAL A 75 -4.44 2.79 -8.71
C VAL A 75 -4.98 2.70 -10.13
N THR A 76 -5.57 3.78 -10.65
CA THR A 76 -5.99 3.86 -12.06
C THR A 76 -4.79 3.87 -13.00
N ALA A 77 -5.00 3.44 -14.25
CA ALA A 77 -3.95 3.47 -15.28
C ALA A 77 -3.32 4.87 -15.48
N ALA A 78 -4.11 5.92 -15.29
CA ALA A 78 -3.69 7.32 -15.38
C ALA A 78 -3.00 7.87 -14.11
N GLY A 79 -2.98 7.14 -12.99
CA GLY A 79 -2.37 7.60 -11.73
C GLY A 79 -3.16 8.69 -10.99
N ASP A 80 -4.37 9.03 -11.46
CA ASP A 80 -5.21 10.12 -10.96
C ASP A 80 -6.04 9.74 -9.71
N ARG A 81 -6.30 8.45 -9.51
CA ARG A 81 -7.19 7.94 -8.46
C ARG A 81 -6.63 6.68 -7.81
N PHE A 82 -6.74 6.64 -6.49
CA PHE A 82 -6.25 5.56 -5.64
C PHE A 82 -7.41 5.01 -4.82
N LEU A 83 -7.43 3.69 -4.62
CA LEU A 83 -8.38 2.99 -3.77
C LEU A 83 -7.61 2.15 -2.76
N PHE A 84 -7.90 2.33 -1.47
CA PHE A 84 -7.38 1.51 -0.38
C PHE A 84 -8.44 1.45 0.72
N VAL A 85 -8.44 0.35 1.49
CA VAL A 85 -9.27 0.25 2.70
C VAL A 85 -8.59 1.09 3.78
N THR A 86 -9.37 1.79 4.62
CA THR A 86 -8.87 2.43 5.83
C THR A 86 -9.50 1.81 7.07
N ALA A 87 -8.80 1.87 8.20
CA ALA A 87 -9.42 1.60 9.48
C ALA A 87 -10.49 2.68 9.75
N ARG A 88 -11.69 2.26 10.15
CA ARG A 88 -12.68 3.20 10.70
C ARG A 88 -12.13 3.70 12.03
N GLU A 89 -12.06 5.03 12.22
CA GLU A 89 -11.55 5.65 13.47
C GLU A 89 -12.27 5.11 14.70
N GLU A 90 -13.55 4.77 14.52
CA GLU A 90 -14.41 4.14 15.50
C GLU A 90 -14.31 2.60 15.47
N ALA A 91 -13.13 2.10 15.82
CA ALA A 91 -13.05 0.95 16.71
C ALA A 91 -13.12 1.44 18.18
N ALA A 92 -14.14 2.27 18.47
CA ALA A 92 -14.60 2.43 19.84
C ALA A 92 -14.80 1.01 20.39
N SER A 93 -14.28 0.75 21.58
CA SER A 93 -14.34 -0.58 22.18
C SER A 93 -15.78 -1.07 22.11
N LEU A 94 -16.02 -2.13 21.34
CA LEU A 94 -17.32 -2.77 21.28
C LEU A 94 -17.57 -3.34 22.67
N GLN A 95 -18.26 -2.57 23.51
CA GLN A 95 -18.58 -2.96 24.87
C GLN A 95 -19.68 -4.02 24.80
N PHE A 96 -19.28 -5.26 24.54
CA PHE A 96 -20.18 -6.40 24.61
C PHE A 96 -20.39 -6.78 26.07
N THR A 97 -21.61 -6.63 26.56
CA THR A 97 -22.00 -7.15 27.88
C THR A 97 -22.19 -8.65 27.77
N VAL A 98 -21.32 -9.44 28.42
CA VAL A 98 -21.49 -10.89 28.52
C VAL A 98 -22.43 -11.18 29.71
N VAL A 99 -23.67 -11.57 29.41
CA VAL A 99 -24.59 -12.11 30.41
C VAL A 99 -24.29 -13.61 30.58
N THR A 100 -23.70 -13.99 31.69
CA THR A 100 -23.56 -15.39 32.08
C THR A 100 -24.78 -15.84 32.89
N ASN A 101 -25.11 -17.14 32.85
CA ASN A 101 -26.22 -17.73 33.62
C ASN A 101 -27.65 -17.18 33.33
N TRP A 102 -27.90 -16.67 32.11
CA TRP A 102 -29.17 -16.05 31.69
C TRP A 102 -30.43 -16.91 31.94
N THR A 103 -30.32 -18.24 31.94
CA THR A 103 -31.44 -19.17 32.21
C THR A 103 -31.92 -19.16 33.66
N ALA A 104 -31.12 -18.65 34.61
CA ALA A 104 -31.50 -18.48 36.00
C ALA A 104 -32.35 -17.21 36.21
N GLU A 105 -32.09 -16.15 35.44
CA GLU A 105 -32.84 -14.89 35.53
C GLU A 105 -34.24 -14.99 34.89
N ALA A 106 -34.37 -15.80 33.83
CA ALA A 106 -35.63 -16.04 33.12
C ALA A 106 -36.67 -16.91 33.86
N LYS A 107 -36.49 -17.15 35.18
CA LYS A 107 -37.38 -17.98 36.02
C LYS A 107 -37.99 -17.24 37.23
N LYS A 108 -38.20 -15.92 37.07
CA LYS A 108 -39.06 -15.11 37.95
C LYS A 108 -40.38 -14.79 37.25
#